data_AF-A0A6B2SVN7-F1
#
_entry.id   AF-A0A6B2SVN7-F1
#
_cell.length_a   1.000
_cell.length_b   1.000
_cell.length_c   1.000
_cell.angle_alpha   90.00
_cell.angle_beta   90.00
_cell.angle_gamma   90.00
#
_symmetry.space_group_name_H-M   'P 1'
#
loop_
_entity.id
_entity.type
_entity.pdbx_description
1 polymer ?
#
loop_
_entity_poly.entity_id
_entity_poly.type
_entity_poly.pdbx_seq_one_letter_code
_entity_poly.pdbx_strand_id
1 'polypeptide(L)'
;RDDKVVAAWNGLAVAALAEVGAYFDRPDLIAAAVGAGDLLVRLHMDPRARLARTSKDGRAGANAGVLEDYADVSEGFLALAAVTGEGVWLEFAGFLLDHVLAQFVDAESGALYDTAADAEQLIRRPQDPTDNAAPSGWTAAAGALLSYAAHTGAEPHRTAA
;
A
#
# COMPACT_ATOMS: atom_id res chain seq x y z
N ARG A 1 22.82 1.31 13.61
CA ARG A 1 22.14 0.96 12.35
C ARG A 1 20.64 0.99 12.66
N ASP A 2 19.85 1.71 11.87
CA ASP A 2 18.40 1.68 12.04
C ASP A 2 17.87 0.55 11.16
N ASP A 3 17.42 -0.53 11.79
CA ASP A 3 16.90 -1.74 11.12
C ASP A 3 15.35 -1.71 11.08
N LYS A 4 14.76 -0.52 11.25
CA LYS A 4 13.32 -0.30 11.17
C LYS A 4 12.86 -0.24 9.70
N VAL A 5 11.87 -1.04 9.38
CA VAL A 5 11.16 -1.02 8.10
C VAL A 5 9.82 -0.32 8.33
N VAL A 6 9.46 0.62 7.46
CA VAL A 6 8.15 1.29 7.43
C VAL A 6 7.43 0.84 6.16
N ALA A 7 6.19 0.36 6.29
CA ALA A 7 5.45 -0.26 5.21
C ALA A 7 5.27 0.69 4.02
N ALA A 8 4.71 1.89 4.26
CA ALA A 8 4.54 2.93 3.24
C ALA A 8 5.81 3.18 2.41
N TRP A 9 6.92 3.51 3.09
CA TRP A 9 8.19 3.83 2.41
C TRP A 9 8.78 2.65 1.63
N ASN A 10 8.54 1.42 2.08
CA ASN A 10 8.98 0.24 1.34
C ASN A 10 8.06 -0.04 0.15
N GLY A 11 6.77 0.28 0.21
CA GLY A 11 5.88 0.28 -0.95
C GLY A 11 6.39 1.20 -2.07
N LEU A 12 6.69 2.45 -1.73
CA LEU A 12 7.30 3.42 -2.67
C LEU A 12 8.65 2.92 -3.22
N ALA A 13 9.49 2.34 -2.37
CA ALA A 13 10.78 1.79 -2.81
C ALA A 13 10.60 0.60 -3.77
N VAL A 14 9.63 -0.28 -3.51
CA VAL A 14 9.28 -1.41 -4.40
C VAL A 14 8.85 -0.89 -5.77
N ALA A 15 7.94 0.09 -5.81
CA ALA A 15 7.48 0.70 -7.07
C ALA A 15 8.66 1.27 -7.86
N ALA A 16 9.47 2.12 -7.22
CA ALA A 16 10.63 2.74 -7.86
C ALA A 16 11.65 1.71 -8.37
N LEU A 17 11.97 0.68 -7.58
CA LEU A 17 12.92 -0.37 -7.99
C LEU A 17 12.38 -1.21 -9.16
N ALA A 18 11.09 -1.55 -9.15
CA ALA A 18 10.45 -2.31 -10.22
C ALA A 18 10.47 -1.51 -11.53
N GLU A 19 10.01 -0.25 -11.51
CA GLU A 19 9.91 0.60 -12.69
C GLU A 19 11.28 0.96 -13.28
N VAL A 20 12.23 1.40 -12.43
CA VAL A 20 13.61 1.67 -12.86
C VAL A 20 14.27 0.39 -13.37
N GLY A 21 14.02 -0.74 -12.70
CA GLY A 21 14.49 -2.05 -13.11
C GLY A 21 14.03 -2.41 -14.52
N ALA A 22 12.75 -2.22 -14.81
CA ALA A 22 12.17 -2.46 -16.12
C ALA A 22 12.67 -1.48 -17.19
N TYR A 23 12.70 -0.18 -16.87
CA TYR A 23 13.04 0.88 -17.83
C TYR A 23 14.51 0.84 -18.28
N PHE A 24 15.43 0.43 -17.39
CA PHE A 24 16.87 0.41 -17.65
C PHE A 24 17.44 -1.00 -17.87
N ASP A 25 16.60 -2.02 -18.07
CA ASP A 25 17.02 -3.42 -18.22
C ASP A 25 17.92 -3.92 -17.07
N ARG A 26 17.51 -3.63 -15.83
CA ARG A 26 18.23 -3.96 -14.60
C ARG A 26 17.51 -5.05 -13.80
N PRO A 27 17.70 -6.34 -14.14
CA PRO A 27 17.01 -7.45 -13.48
C PRO A 27 17.36 -7.59 -12.00
N ASP A 28 18.52 -7.08 -11.57
CA ASP A 28 18.89 -7.05 -10.16
C ASP A 28 18.03 -6.07 -9.34
N LEU A 29 17.56 -4.97 -9.93
CA LEU A 29 16.62 -4.05 -9.28
C LEU A 29 15.22 -4.65 -9.19
N ILE A 30 14.78 -5.35 -10.23
CA ILE A 30 13.50 -6.10 -10.21
C ILE A 30 13.55 -7.17 -9.11
N ALA A 31 14.65 -7.92 -9.01
CA ALA A 31 14.83 -8.92 -7.96
C ALA A 31 14.83 -8.30 -6.55
N ALA A 32 15.42 -7.10 -6.40
CA ALA A 32 15.37 -6.36 -5.13
C ALA A 32 13.93 -5.89 -4.81
N ALA A 33 13.17 -5.43 -5.80
CA ALA A 33 11.76 -5.05 -5.63
C ALA A 33 10.91 -6.24 -5.18
N VAL A 34 11.06 -7.40 -5.84
CA VAL A 34 10.37 -8.64 -5.46
C VAL A 34 10.73 -9.05 -4.03
N GLY A 35 12.01 -9.02 -3.66
CA GLY A 35 12.44 -9.35 -2.30
C GLY A 35 11.87 -8.41 -1.23
N ALA A 36 11.74 -7.12 -1.53
CA ALA A 36 11.10 -6.15 -0.63
C ALA A 36 9.57 -6.35 -0.57
N GLY A 37 8.92 -6.63 -1.69
CA GLY A 37 7.50 -6.99 -1.74
C GLY A 37 7.17 -8.24 -0.93
N ASP A 38 7.98 -9.29 -1.07
CA ASP A 38 7.87 -10.53 -0.30
C ASP A 38 8.00 -10.27 1.21
N LEU A 39 8.91 -9.36 1.61
CA LEU A 39 9.06 -8.99 3.01
C LEU A 39 7.80 -8.29 3.55
N LEU A 40 7.20 -7.40 2.77
CA LEU A 40 5.93 -6.75 3.16
C LEU A 40 4.81 -7.78 3.34
N VAL A 41 4.63 -8.69 2.37
CA VAL A 41 3.63 -9.77 2.44
C VAL A 41 3.87 -10.66 3.66
N ARG A 42 5.11 -11.09 3.90
CA ARG A 42 5.41 -12.09 4.95
C ARG A 42 5.46 -11.53 6.36
N LEU A 43 5.88 -10.28 6.52
CA LEU A 43 6.16 -9.70 7.84
C LEU A 43 5.17 -8.62 8.24
N HIS A 44 4.66 -7.83 7.29
CA HIS A 44 3.77 -6.71 7.58
C HIS A 44 2.30 -7.07 7.40
N MET A 45 1.96 -7.99 6.49
CA MET A 45 0.59 -8.34 6.19
C MET A 45 0.13 -9.59 6.95
N ASP A 46 -1.00 -9.48 7.65
CA ASP A 46 -1.64 -10.63 8.31
C ASP A 46 -2.58 -11.40 7.33
N PRO A 47 -3.10 -12.58 7.72
CA PRO A 47 -4.01 -13.35 6.87
C PRO A 47 -5.35 -12.67 6.53
N ARG A 48 -5.67 -11.52 7.13
CA ARG A 48 -6.85 -10.69 6.85
C ARG A 48 -6.48 -9.41 6.09
N ALA A 49 -5.30 -9.38 5.49
CA ALA A 49 -4.74 -8.24 4.77
C ALA A 49 -4.60 -6.97 5.63
N ARG A 50 -4.43 -7.11 6.95
CA ARG A 50 -4.08 -5.97 7.80
C ARG A 50 -2.58 -5.76 7.79
N LEU A 51 -2.17 -4.50 7.64
CA LEU A 51 -0.77 -4.11 7.68
C LEU A 51 -0.36 -3.72 9.10
N ALA A 52 0.86 -4.10 9.49
CA ALA A 52 1.61 -3.44 10.54
C ALA A 52 2.40 -2.29 9.92
N ARG A 53 2.32 -1.08 10.51
CA ARG A 53 3.00 0.11 9.98
C ARG A 53 4.51 -0.08 9.91
N THR A 54 5.08 -0.75 10.90
CA THR A 54 6.54 -0.87 11.04
C THR A 54 6.93 -2.27 11.45
N SER A 55 8.13 -2.69 11.08
CA SER A 55 8.80 -3.84 11.66
C SER A 55 10.24 -3.50 12.03
N LYS A 56 10.83 -4.28 12.92
CA LYS A 56 12.23 -4.17 13.32
C LYS A 56 12.76 -5.53 13.75
N ASP A 57 14.01 -5.84 13.39
CA ASP A 57 14.67 -7.09 13.78
C ASP A 57 13.84 -8.35 13.38
N GLY A 58 13.21 -8.29 12.21
CA GLY A 58 12.37 -9.37 11.66
C GLY A 58 11.04 -9.58 12.39
N ARG A 59 10.58 -8.59 13.17
CA ARG A 59 9.29 -8.63 13.89
C ARG A 59 8.42 -7.44 13.56
N ALA A 60 7.16 -7.70 13.22
CA ALA A 60 6.14 -6.66 13.10
C ALA A 60 5.98 -5.90 14.43
N GLY A 61 5.84 -4.59 14.34
CA GLY A 61 5.48 -3.73 15.46
C GLY A 61 3.99 -3.85 15.80
N ALA A 62 3.61 -3.31 16.96
CA ALA A 62 2.22 -3.35 17.43
C ALA A 62 1.30 -2.32 16.75
N ASN A 63 1.87 -1.31 16.08
CA ASN A 63 1.09 -0.26 15.45
C ASN A 63 0.48 -0.75 14.15
N ALA A 64 -0.85 -0.69 14.06
CA ALA A 64 -1.58 -0.94 12.82
C ALA A 64 -1.19 0.07 11.73
N GLY A 65 -1.27 -0.39 10.48
CA GLY A 65 -1.08 0.44 9.29
C GLY A 65 -2.15 1.52 9.21
N VAL A 66 -1.76 2.66 8.65
CA VAL A 66 -2.64 3.78 8.32
C VAL A 66 -2.89 3.78 6.81
N LEU A 67 -3.81 4.62 6.33
CA LEU A 67 -4.17 4.71 4.91
C LEU A 67 -2.96 4.75 3.96
N GLU A 68 -1.97 5.60 4.28
CA GLU A 68 -0.68 5.70 3.57
C GLU A 68 0.02 4.34 3.40
N ASP A 69 0.09 3.52 4.46
CA ASP A 69 0.74 2.21 4.40
C ASP A 69 0.03 1.26 3.44
N TYR A 70 -1.31 1.29 3.40
CA TYR A 70 -2.07 0.45 2.47
C TYR A 70 -1.92 0.93 1.05
N ALA A 71 -2.00 2.24 0.82
CA ALA A 71 -1.95 2.85 -0.50
C ALA A 71 -0.58 2.64 -1.16
N ASP A 72 0.51 3.02 -0.50
CA ASP A 72 1.87 2.94 -1.06
C ASP A 72 2.33 1.48 -1.27
N VAL A 73 1.92 0.57 -0.38
CA VAL A 73 2.21 -0.87 -0.57
C VAL A 73 1.42 -1.42 -1.76
N SER A 74 0.17 -0.99 -1.94
CA SER A 74 -0.63 -1.38 -3.11
C SER A 74 -0.02 -0.85 -4.40
N GLU A 75 0.50 0.37 -4.42
CA GLU A 75 1.26 0.92 -5.56
C GLU A 75 2.49 0.06 -5.89
N GLY A 76 3.29 -0.30 -4.88
CA GLY A 76 4.43 -1.21 -5.06
C GLY A 76 4.05 -2.56 -5.65
N PHE A 77 2.96 -3.16 -5.16
CA PHE A 77 2.45 -4.44 -5.69
C PHE A 77 1.89 -4.31 -7.11
N LEU A 78 1.20 -3.21 -7.44
CA LEU A 78 0.75 -2.93 -8.80
C LEU A 78 1.92 -2.78 -9.77
N ALA A 79 2.99 -2.09 -9.36
CA ALA A 79 4.21 -1.96 -10.15
C ALA A 79 4.89 -3.32 -10.36
N LEU A 80 4.98 -4.16 -9.32
CA LEU A 80 5.46 -5.53 -9.46
C LEU A 80 4.60 -6.36 -10.41
N ALA A 81 3.28 -6.28 -10.32
CA ALA A 81 2.38 -6.98 -11.22
C ALA A 81 2.61 -6.57 -12.69
N ALA A 82 2.76 -5.27 -12.94
CA ALA A 82 3.00 -4.73 -14.28
C ALA A 82 4.36 -5.16 -14.87
N VAL A 83 5.42 -5.15 -14.04
CA VAL A 83 6.79 -5.45 -14.48
C VAL A 83 7.06 -6.95 -14.60
N THR A 84 6.56 -7.76 -13.66
CA THR A 84 6.82 -9.21 -13.60
C THR A 84 5.78 -10.03 -14.37
N GLY A 85 4.56 -9.51 -14.55
CA GLY A 85 3.42 -10.26 -15.07
C GLY A 85 2.85 -11.29 -14.09
N GLU A 86 3.32 -11.32 -12.84
CA GLU A 86 2.85 -12.27 -11.83
C GLU A 86 1.57 -11.77 -11.17
N GLY A 87 0.45 -12.47 -11.40
CA GLY A 87 -0.87 -12.08 -10.93
C GLY A 87 -1.04 -12.06 -9.40
N VAL A 88 -0.14 -12.71 -8.66
CA VAL A 88 -0.17 -12.73 -7.18
C VAL A 88 -0.03 -11.32 -6.59
N TRP A 89 0.79 -10.45 -7.21
CA TRP A 89 0.96 -9.08 -6.74
C TRP A 89 -0.32 -8.26 -6.94
N LEU A 90 -1.01 -8.48 -8.05
CA LEU A 90 -2.30 -7.84 -8.30
C LEU A 90 -3.35 -8.30 -7.29
N GLU A 91 -3.37 -9.59 -6.93
CA GLU A 91 -4.26 -10.14 -5.90
C GLU A 91 -3.99 -9.51 -4.52
N PHE A 92 -2.72 -9.39 -4.11
CA PHE A 92 -2.38 -8.72 -2.86
C PHE A 92 -2.74 -7.24 -2.85
N ALA A 93 -2.51 -6.52 -3.95
CA ALA A 93 -2.96 -5.12 -4.08
C ALA A 93 -4.48 -5.02 -3.92
N GLY A 94 -5.23 -5.95 -4.53
CA GLY A 94 -6.69 -6.03 -4.38
C GLY A 94 -7.13 -6.19 -2.94
N PHE A 95 -6.51 -7.10 -2.18
CA PHE A 95 -6.86 -7.28 -0.76
C PHE A 95 -6.62 -6.03 0.09
N LEU A 96 -5.51 -5.33 -0.16
CA LEU A 96 -5.20 -4.10 0.55
C LEU A 96 -6.18 -2.97 0.19
N LEU A 97 -6.55 -2.84 -1.09
CA LEU A 97 -7.48 -1.81 -1.55
C LEU A 97 -8.93 -2.11 -1.12
N ASP A 98 -9.35 -3.36 -1.10
CA ASP A 98 -10.64 -3.75 -0.49
C ASP A 98 -10.65 -3.37 1.00
N HIS A 99 -9.52 -3.49 1.69
CA HIS A 99 -9.38 -3.05 3.07
C HIS A 99 -9.45 -1.51 3.20
N VAL A 100 -8.87 -0.76 2.26
CA VAL A 100 -9.01 0.70 2.16
C VAL A 100 -10.49 1.09 2.08
N LEU A 101 -11.22 0.50 1.12
CA LEU A 101 -12.65 0.76 0.94
C LEU A 101 -13.47 0.42 2.18
N ALA A 102 -13.12 -0.66 2.88
CA ALA A 102 -13.87 -1.13 4.04
C ALA A 102 -13.59 -0.36 5.33
N GLN A 103 -12.38 0.17 5.52
CA GLN A 103 -11.94 0.71 6.83
C GLN A 103 -11.60 2.20 6.83
N PHE A 104 -11.25 2.76 5.67
CA PHE A 104 -10.73 4.11 5.58
C PHE A 104 -11.65 5.06 4.83
N VAL A 105 -12.63 4.55 4.09
CA VAL A 105 -13.66 5.34 3.39
C VAL A 105 -14.92 5.48 4.25
N ASP A 106 -15.43 6.71 4.34
CA ASP A 106 -16.77 6.98 4.86
C ASP A 106 -17.85 6.57 3.86
N ALA A 107 -18.77 5.69 4.26
CA ALA A 107 -19.80 5.18 3.35
C ALA A 107 -20.82 6.23 2.90
N GLU A 108 -21.02 7.31 3.67
CA GLU A 108 -22.00 8.35 3.35
C GLU A 108 -21.39 9.48 2.51
N SER A 109 -20.21 9.97 2.92
CA SER A 109 -19.56 11.13 2.30
C SER A 109 -18.47 10.78 1.28
N GLY A 110 -17.98 9.53 1.28
CA GLY A 110 -16.81 9.13 0.49
C GLY A 110 -15.48 9.68 1.02
N ALA A 111 -15.48 10.40 2.14
CA ALA A 111 -14.28 10.98 2.71
C ALA A 111 -13.31 9.89 3.20
N LEU A 112 -12.01 10.12 3.00
CA LEU A 112 -10.96 9.24 3.50
C LEU A 112 -10.56 9.65 4.93
N TYR A 113 -10.03 8.69 5.70
CA TYR A 113 -9.45 8.90 7.01
C TYR A 113 -8.07 8.25 7.08
N ASP A 114 -7.18 8.77 7.93
CA ASP A 114 -5.84 8.21 8.03
C ASP A 114 -5.84 6.92 8.85
N THR A 115 -6.69 6.80 9.87
CA THR A 115 -6.77 5.62 10.74
C THR A 115 -7.95 4.74 10.37
N ALA A 116 -7.82 3.41 10.49
CA ALA A 116 -8.91 2.46 10.26
C ALA A 116 -10.13 2.73 11.17
N ALA A 117 -11.33 2.34 10.72
CA ALA A 117 -12.58 2.53 11.46
C ALA A 117 -12.64 1.72 12.78
N ASP A 118 -11.90 0.60 12.85
CA ASP A 118 -11.79 -0.24 14.03
C ASP A 118 -10.51 0.00 14.86
N ALA A 119 -9.76 1.08 14.54
CA ALA A 119 -8.69 1.55 15.39
C ALA A 119 -9.22 2.10 16.72
N GLU A 120 -8.31 2.45 17.64
CA GLU A 120 -8.67 3.11 18.90
C GLU A 120 -9.61 4.30 18.63
N GLN A 121 -10.72 4.37 19.37
CA GLN A 121 -11.68 5.46 19.20
C GLN A 121 -11.06 6.78 19.68
N LEU A 122 -10.63 7.59 18.71
CA LEU A 122 -10.18 8.95 18.94
C LEU A 122 -11.37 9.91 18.99
N ILE A 123 -11.23 11.03 19.71
CA ILE A 123 -12.23 12.11 19.77
C ILE A 123 -12.56 12.62 18.34
N ARG A 124 -11.56 12.64 17.46
CA ARG A 124 -11.68 12.90 16.02
C ARG A 124 -10.72 11.99 15.28
N ARG A 125 -11.19 11.30 14.24
CA ARG A 125 -10.30 10.57 13.32
C ARG A 125 -9.47 11.58 12.51
N PRO A 126 -8.15 11.46 12.48
CA PRO A 126 -7.29 12.35 11.71
C PRO A 126 -7.53 12.19 10.20
N GLN A 127 -7.36 13.32 9.52
CA GLN A 127 -7.41 13.47 8.07
C GLN A 127 -6.37 14.52 7.72
N ASP A 128 -5.26 14.10 7.12
CA ASP A 128 -4.29 15.02 6.52
C ASP A 128 -4.21 14.77 5.01
N PRO A 129 -4.93 15.55 4.18
CA PRO A 129 -4.89 15.42 2.73
C PRO A 129 -3.65 16.09 2.11
N THR A 130 -2.72 16.60 2.92
CA THR A 130 -1.62 17.44 2.42
C THR A 130 -0.43 16.58 2.03
N ASP A 131 -0.05 16.60 0.76
CA ASP A 131 1.19 15.97 0.30
C ASP A 131 2.42 16.70 0.85
N ASN A 132 3.48 15.96 1.12
CA ASN A 132 4.77 16.50 1.52
C ASN A 132 5.90 15.79 0.74
N ALA A 133 7.01 15.44 1.39
CA ALA A 133 8.08 14.65 0.78
C ALA A 133 7.61 13.26 0.29
N ALA A 134 6.49 12.76 0.84
CA ALA A 134 5.76 11.59 0.38
C ALA A 134 4.29 12.02 0.09
N PRO A 135 3.56 11.29 -0.76
CA PRO A 135 2.14 11.54 -0.96
C PRO A 135 1.38 11.39 0.36
N SER A 136 0.32 12.17 0.54
CA SER A 136 -0.65 11.92 1.60
C SER A 136 -1.33 10.57 1.35
N GLY A 137 -1.86 9.97 2.42
CA GLY A 137 -2.65 8.73 2.28
C GLY A 137 -3.82 8.89 1.31
N TRP A 138 -4.37 10.09 1.16
CA TRP A 138 -5.46 10.39 0.24
C TRP A 138 -5.00 10.32 -1.22
N THR A 139 -3.96 11.07 -1.56
CA THR A 139 -3.39 11.10 -2.91
C THR A 139 -2.89 9.72 -3.33
N ALA A 140 -2.19 9.03 -2.43
CA ALA A 140 -1.72 7.67 -2.66
C ALA A 140 -2.88 6.70 -2.89
N ALA A 141 -3.92 6.75 -2.06
CA ALA A 141 -5.08 5.86 -2.18
C ALA A 141 -5.84 6.08 -3.50
N ALA A 142 -6.09 7.34 -3.88
CA ALA A 142 -6.73 7.67 -5.15
C ALA A 142 -5.93 7.10 -6.34
N GLY A 143 -4.60 7.29 -6.33
CA GLY A 143 -3.70 6.75 -7.36
C GLY A 143 -3.72 5.22 -7.44
N ALA A 144 -3.61 4.54 -6.29
CA ALA A 144 -3.61 3.08 -6.23
C ALA A 144 -4.97 2.48 -6.64
N LEU A 145 -6.08 3.06 -6.18
CA LEU A 145 -7.44 2.65 -6.57
C LEU A 145 -7.67 2.80 -8.08
N LEU A 146 -7.27 3.93 -8.66
CA LEU A 146 -7.39 4.17 -10.10
C LEU A 146 -6.55 3.18 -10.91
N SER A 147 -5.29 2.97 -10.49
CA SER A 147 -4.36 2.05 -11.15
C SER A 147 -4.88 0.60 -11.08
N TYR A 148 -5.36 0.15 -9.92
CA TYR A 148 -5.94 -1.19 -9.79
C TYR A 148 -7.20 -1.35 -10.65
N ALA A 149 -8.08 -0.35 -10.69
CA ALA A 149 -9.27 -0.37 -11.53
C ALA A 149 -8.93 -0.41 -13.03
N ALA A 150 -7.82 0.22 -13.44
CA ALA A 150 -7.34 0.16 -14.82
C ALA A 150 -6.83 -1.25 -15.20
N HIS A 151 -6.18 -1.96 -14.27
CA HIS A 151 -5.71 -3.33 -14.49
C HIS A 151 -6.85 -4.37 -14.49
N THR A 152 -7.88 -4.16 -13.68
CA THR A 152 -8.90 -5.20 -13.40
C THR A 152 -10.26 -4.92 -14.02
N GLY A 153 -10.57 -3.65 -14.34
CA GLY A 153 -11.91 -3.21 -14.72
C GLY A 153 -12.88 -3.08 -13.53
N ALA A 154 -12.40 -3.10 -12.27
CA ALA A 154 -13.25 -3.04 -11.09
C ALA A 154 -13.89 -1.65 -10.88
N GLU A 155 -15.20 -1.53 -11.14
CA GLU A 155 -15.95 -0.28 -10.97
C GLU A 155 -15.99 0.28 -9.53
N PRO A 156 -16.09 -0.54 -8.46
CA PRO A 156 -16.05 0.00 -7.09
C PRO A 156 -14.77 0.79 -6.81
N HIS A 157 -13.63 0.28 -7.29
CA HIS A 157 -12.33 0.92 -7.14
C HIS A 157 -12.22 2.19 -7.99
N ARG A 158 -12.77 2.16 -9.22
CA ARG A 158 -12.82 3.36 -10.08
C ARG A 158 -13.67 4.47 -9.50
N THR A 159 -14.81 4.13 -8.89
CA THR A 159 -15.74 5.10 -8.30
C THR A 159 -15.16 5.76 -7.04
N ALA A 160 -14.33 5.01 -6.30
CA ALA A 160 -13.68 5.50 -5.09
C ALA A 160 -12.43 6.35 -5.35
N ALA A 161 -11.85 6.28 -6.55
CA ALA A 161 -10.69 7.05 -6.98
C ALA A 161 -11.07 8.47 -7.43
#